data_AF-A0A5S6R315-F1
#
_entry.id   AF-A0A5S6R315-F1
#
_cell.length_a   1.000
_cell.length_b   1.000
_cell.length_c   1.000
_cell.angle_alpha   90.00
_cell.angle_beta   90.00
_cell.angle_gamma   90.00
#
_symmetry.space_group_name_H-M   'P 1'
#
loop_
_entity.id
_entity.type
_entity.pdbx_description
1 polymer ?
#
loop_
_entity_poly.entity_id
_entity_poly.type
_entity_poly.pdbx_seq_one_letter_code
_entity_poly.pdbx_strand_id
1 'polypeptide(L)'
;MAYQLYRNTTLGLTLQETLDEFIQSGQISQQLAFKILTYYDRTINKVLSTKVRSKVQFRAGKLCTYRFCDNVWTFVMEHVEFRDTQEVVFAERVKFVACDGRANPGVAGEAASTTALTSSGGDSF
;
A
#
# COMPACT_ATOMS: atom_id res chain seq x y z
N MET A 1 12.81 3.85 -6.05
CA MET A 1 11.47 4.41 -6.38
C MET A 1 10.67 4.52 -5.09
N ALA A 2 9.82 5.53 -4.91
CA ALA A 2 8.90 5.61 -3.75
C ALA A 2 7.48 5.30 -4.23
N TYR A 3 6.69 4.59 -3.41
CA TYR A 3 5.31 4.27 -3.77
C TYR A 3 4.42 5.51 -3.71
N GLN A 4 3.64 5.72 -4.78
CA GLN A 4 2.63 6.78 -4.85
C GLN A 4 1.29 6.38 -4.21
N LEU A 5 1.19 5.14 -3.72
CA LEU A 5 -0.02 4.59 -3.08
C LEU A 5 -0.57 5.51 -1.99
N TYR A 6 0.32 6.16 -1.23
CA TYR A 6 -0.05 7.00 -0.10
C TYR A 6 -0.72 8.33 -0.51
N ARG A 7 -0.71 8.72 -1.79
CA ARG A 7 -1.44 9.91 -2.26
C ARG A 7 -2.95 9.80 -2.09
N ASN A 8 -3.49 8.58 -2.09
CA ASN A 8 -4.93 8.33 -1.87
C ASN A 8 -5.30 8.18 -0.39
N THR A 9 -4.38 8.47 0.53
CA THR A 9 -4.70 8.58 1.96
C THR A 9 -5.30 9.95 2.25
N THR A 10 -5.98 10.12 3.38
CA THR A 10 -6.51 11.43 3.82
C THR A 10 -5.43 12.52 3.74
N LEU A 11 -4.22 12.25 4.23
CA LEU A 11 -3.10 13.21 4.18
C LEU A 11 -2.65 13.53 2.76
N GLY A 12 -2.64 12.52 1.87
CA GLY A 12 -2.28 12.71 0.46
C GLY A 12 -3.35 13.46 -0.34
N LEU A 13 -4.62 13.22 -0.05
CA LEU A 13 -5.75 13.89 -0.66
C LEU A 13 -5.80 15.37 -0.27
N THR A 14 -5.72 15.68 1.03
CA THR A 14 -5.74 17.07 1.49
C THR A 14 -4.55 17.87 0.97
N LEU A 15 -3.37 17.25 0.83
CA LEU A 15 -2.22 17.88 0.18
C LEU A 15 -2.50 18.20 -1.29
N GLN A 16 -3.07 17.26 -2.05
CA GLN A 16 -3.41 17.48 -3.46
C GLN A 16 -4.44 18.58 -3.63
N GLU A 17 -5.51 18.57 -2.82
CA GLU A 17 -6.54 19.62 -2.81
C GLU A 17 -5.93 21.00 -2.55
N THR A 18 -5.06 21.12 -1.54
CA THR A 18 -4.36 22.37 -1.23
C THR A 18 -3.47 22.85 -2.39
N LEU A 19 -2.74 21.92 -3.03
CA LEU A 19 -1.89 22.24 -4.17
C LEU A 19 -2.72 22.70 -5.37
N ASP A 20 -3.89 22.10 -5.61
CA ASP A 20 -4.79 22.49 -6.68
C ASP A 20 -5.37 23.89 -6.45
N GLU A 21 -5.71 24.26 -5.21
CA GLU A 21 -6.12 25.63 -4.87
C GLU A 21 -5.01 26.67 -5.13
N PHE A 22 -3.75 26.33 -4.82
CA PHE A 22 -2.60 27.20 -5.10
C PHE A 22 -2.32 27.34 -6.60
N ILE A 23 -2.58 26.30 -7.39
CA ILE A 23 -2.49 26.38 -8.86
C ILE A 23 -3.61 27.27 -9.40
N GLN A 24 -4.84 27.07 -8.95
CA GLN A 24 -6.01 27.83 -9.40
C GLN A 24 -5.90 29.32 -9.09
N SER A 25 -5.34 29.67 -7.93
CA SER A 25 -5.05 31.05 -7.54
C SER A 25 -3.81 31.65 -8.20
N GLY A 26 -3.07 30.88 -9.00
CA GLY A 26 -1.85 31.33 -9.68
C GLY A 26 -0.64 31.53 -8.76
N GLN A 27 -0.70 31.07 -7.51
CA GLN A 27 0.38 31.20 -6.54
C GLN A 27 1.56 30.27 -6.84
N ILE A 28 1.28 29.08 -7.38
CA ILE A 28 2.30 28.11 -7.78
C ILE A 28 2.05 27.57 -9.18
N SER A 29 3.12 27.12 -9.84
CA SER A 29 2.99 26.41 -11.12
C SER A 29 2.64 24.93 -10.91
N GLN A 30 1.97 24.34 -11.88
CA GLN A 30 1.67 22.90 -11.89
C GLN A 30 2.94 22.04 -11.77
N GLN A 31 4.04 22.47 -12.39
CA GLN A 31 5.33 21.78 -12.30
C GLN A 31 5.89 21.75 -10.87
N LEU A 32 5.67 22.82 -10.10
CA LEU A 32 6.11 22.88 -8.71
C LEU A 32 5.27 21.95 -7.83
N ALA A 33 3.94 21.91 -8.02
CA ALA A 33 3.07 20.97 -7.30
C ALA A 33 3.48 19.50 -7.52
N PHE A 34 3.80 19.11 -8.76
CA PHE A 34 4.32 17.76 -9.05
C PHE A 34 5.64 17.45 -8.33
N LYS A 35 6.54 18.44 -8.19
CA LYS A 35 7.78 18.27 -7.40
C LYS A 35 7.47 18.07 -5.92
N ILE A 36 6.50 18.81 -5.37
CA ILE A 36 6.06 18.67 -3.98
C ILE A 36 5.48 17.27 -3.74
N LEU A 37 4.61 16.77 -4.62
CA LEU A 37 4.06 15.41 -4.51
C LEU A 37 5.15 14.33 -4.59
N THR A 38 6.16 14.52 -5.44
CA THR A 38 7.32 13.61 -5.51
C THR A 38 8.12 13.61 -4.20
N TYR A 39 8.25 14.77 -3.55
CA TYR A 39 8.90 14.89 -2.25
C TYR A 39 8.07 14.24 -1.14
N TYR A 40 6.75 14.41 -1.18
CA TYR A 40 5.80 13.73 -0.30
C TYR A 40 5.95 12.22 -0.38
N ASP A 41 5.95 11.63 -1.59
CA ASP A 41 6.08 10.18 -1.79
C ASP A 41 7.35 9.64 -1.11
N ARG A 42 8.50 10.30 -1.30
CA ARG A 42 9.76 9.90 -0.68
C ARG A 42 9.70 10.00 0.84
N THR A 43 9.12 11.08 1.35
CA THR A 43 9.08 11.37 2.78
C THR A 43 8.18 10.39 3.52
N ILE A 44 6.96 10.14 3.02
CA ILE A 44 6.01 9.25 3.70
C ILE A 44 6.52 7.80 3.76
N ASN A 45 7.09 7.29 2.66
CA ASN A 45 7.70 5.95 2.61
C ASN A 45 8.86 5.83 3.62
N LYS A 46 9.71 6.87 3.73
CA LYS A 46 10.81 6.91 4.70
C LYS A 46 10.29 6.96 6.15
N VAL A 47 9.32 7.81 6.43
CA VAL A 47 8.81 8.02 7.80
C VAL A 47 8.09 6.77 8.30
N LEU A 48 7.24 6.14 7.48
CA LEU A 48 6.53 4.92 7.85
C LEU A 48 7.49 3.77 8.16
N SER A 49 8.57 3.61 7.39
CA SER A 49 9.55 2.54 7.61
C SER A 49 10.49 2.76 8.80
N THR A 50 10.78 4.03 9.15
CA THR A 50 11.80 4.35 10.16
C THR A 50 11.23 4.72 11.53
N LYS A 51 10.08 5.42 11.56
CA LYS A 51 9.52 5.99 12.78
C LYS A 51 8.35 5.19 13.36
N VAL A 52 7.59 4.47 12.54
CA VAL A 52 6.41 3.71 13.01
C VAL A 52 6.85 2.32 13.46
N ARG A 53 6.50 1.96 14.71
CA ARG A 53 6.84 0.66 15.33
C ARG A 53 5.62 -0.14 15.76
N SER A 54 4.45 0.49 15.80
CA SER A 54 3.18 -0.13 16.19
C SER A 54 2.85 -1.32 15.30
N LYS A 55 2.30 -2.37 15.90
CA LYS A 55 1.88 -3.59 15.20
C LYS A 55 0.40 -3.82 15.48
N VAL A 56 -0.37 -3.99 14.42
CA VAL A 56 -1.80 -4.30 14.50
C VAL A 56 -2.01 -5.70 13.97
N GLN A 57 -2.77 -6.51 14.70
CA GLN A 57 -3.27 -7.80 14.22
C GLN A 57 -4.69 -7.61 13.70
N PHE A 58 -5.10 -8.41 12.72
CA PHE A 58 -6.49 -8.39 12.28
C PHE A 58 -7.01 -9.79 11.97
N ARG A 59 -8.32 -9.97 12.11
CA ARG A 59 -9.06 -11.14 11.67
C ARG A 59 -10.24 -10.66 10.83
N ALA A 60 -10.58 -11.39 9.78
CA ALA A 60 -11.74 -11.10 8.95
C ALA A 60 -12.69 -12.29 8.98
N GLY A 61 -13.99 -12.02 9.10
CA GLY A 61 -15.01 -13.06 8.97
C GLY A 61 -15.13 -13.58 7.54
N LYS A 62 -14.86 -12.73 6.54
CA LYS A 62 -14.99 -13.10 5.13
C LYS A 62 -14.02 -12.35 4.23
N LEU A 63 -13.38 -13.08 3.32
CA LEU A 63 -12.69 -12.52 2.16
C LEU A 63 -13.67 -12.47 0.99
N CYS A 64 -14.03 -11.27 0.52
CA CYS A 64 -15.02 -11.10 -0.55
C CYS A 64 -14.39 -11.21 -1.94
N THR A 65 -13.26 -10.57 -2.16
CA THR A 65 -12.51 -10.65 -3.43
C THR A 65 -11.04 -10.35 -3.20
N TYR A 66 -10.18 -10.90 -4.05
CA TYR A 66 -8.75 -10.65 -4.08
C TYR A 66 -8.27 -10.48 -5.52
N ARG A 67 -7.20 -9.70 -5.70
CA ARG A 67 -6.54 -9.50 -7.00
C ARG A 67 -5.06 -9.24 -6.79
N PHE A 68 -4.25 -9.81 -7.67
CA PHE A 68 -2.84 -9.51 -7.79
C PHE A 68 -2.55 -9.06 -9.23
N CYS A 69 -2.04 -7.85 -9.39
CA CYS A 69 -1.63 -7.27 -10.67
C CYS A 69 -0.50 -6.26 -10.42
N ASP A 70 0.51 -6.23 -11.28
CA ASP A 70 1.66 -5.31 -11.20
C ASP A 70 2.34 -5.26 -9.83
N ASN A 71 2.52 -6.42 -9.19
CA ASN A 71 3.09 -6.54 -7.83
C ASN A 71 2.29 -5.80 -6.74
N VAL A 72 1.00 -5.56 -6.98
CA VAL A 72 0.07 -4.99 -6.02
C VAL A 72 -1.03 -6.00 -5.70
N TRP A 73 -1.16 -6.31 -4.41
CA TRP A 73 -2.29 -7.05 -3.87
C TRP A 73 -3.43 -6.11 -3.52
N THR A 74 -4.65 -6.49 -3.87
CA THR A 74 -5.88 -5.84 -3.42
C THR A 74 -6.81 -6.88 -2.84
N PHE A 75 -7.27 -6.67 -1.60
CA PHE A 75 -8.27 -7.50 -0.94
C PHE A 75 -9.47 -6.64 -0.53
N VAL A 76 -10.67 -7.20 -0.62
CA VAL A 76 -11.86 -6.66 0.03
C VAL A 76 -12.37 -7.70 1.00
N MET A 77 -12.46 -7.34 2.26
CA MET A 77 -12.86 -8.22 3.36
C MET A 77 -14.06 -7.63 4.11
N GLU A 78 -14.87 -8.50 4.71
CA GLU A 78 -16.03 -8.16 5.53
C GLU A 78 -15.87 -8.68 6.96
N HIS A 79 -16.49 -7.99 7.91
CA HIS A 79 -16.44 -8.26 9.35
C HIS A 79 -15.00 -8.34 9.86
N VAL A 80 -14.27 -7.25 9.69
CA VAL A 80 -12.86 -7.16 10.07
C VAL A 80 -12.74 -6.64 11.50
N GLU A 81 -12.03 -7.40 12.31
CA GLU A 81 -11.63 -7.04 13.67
C GLU A 81 -10.14 -6.71 13.67
N PHE A 82 -9.80 -5.46 13.99
CA PHE A 82 -8.44 -5.01 14.25
C PHE A 82 -8.16 -5.04 15.74
N ARG A 83 -7.01 -5.57 16.13
CA ARG A 83 -6.51 -5.64 17.50
C ARG A 83 -5.16 -4.93 17.56
N ASP A 84 -5.13 -3.81 18.27
CA ASP A 84 -3.90 -3.20 18.77
C ASP A 84 -3.71 -3.59 20.25
N THR A 85 -2.58 -3.24 20.83
CA THR A 85 -2.15 -3.59 22.19
C THR A 85 -3.18 -3.23 23.26
N GLN A 86 -3.95 -2.16 23.04
CA GLN A 86 -4.90 -1.62 24.02
C GLN A 86 -6.33 -1.50 23.48
N GLU A 87 -6.54 -1.71 22.17
CA GLU A 87 -7.80 -1.38 21.52
C GLU A 87 -8.22 -2.44 20.51
N VAL A 88 -9.53 -2.63 20.41
CA VAL A 88 -10.16 -3.49 19.40
C VAL A 88 -11.13 -2.63 18.60
N VAL A 89 -10.95 -2.62 17.29
CA VAL A 89 -11.75 -1.83 16.35
C VAL A 89 -12.41 -2.76 15.35
N PHE A 90 -13.72 -2.59 15.14
CA PHE A 90 -14.49 -3.37 14.17
C PHE A 90 -14.80 -2.53 12.94
N ALA A 91 -14.69 -3.14 11.76
CA ALA A 91 -15.08 -2.56 10.49
C ALA A 91 -15.94 -3.55 9.70
N GLU A 92 -17.09 -3.10 9.20
CA GLU A 92 -18.00 -3.94 8.42
C GLU A 92 -17.33 -4.40 7.12
N ARG A 93 -16.60 -3.52 6.46
CA ARG A 93 -15.94 -3.81 5.18
C ARG A 93 -14.66 -2.99 5.02
N VAL A 94 -13.57 -3.65 4.62
CA VAL A 94 -12.25 -3.02 4.44
C VAL A 94 -11.65 -3.41 3.11
N LYS A 95 -11.04 -2.42 2.42
CA LYS A 95 -10.20 -2.62 1.24
C LYS A 95 -8.73 -2.50 1.63
N PHE A 96 -7.98 -3.59 1.50
CA PHE A 96 -6.53 -3.59 1.66
C PHE A 96 -5.86 -3.46 0.30
N VAL A 97 -4.89 -2.55 0.18
CA VAL A 97 -4.02 -2.41 -1.00
C VAL A 97 -2.58 -2.48 -0.52
N ALA A 98 -1.82 -3.46 -1.00
CA ALA A 98 -0.46 -3.73 -0.55
C ALA A 98 0.49 -3.84 -1.74
N CYS A 99 1.50 -2.97 -1.79
CA CYS A 99 2.63 -3.09 -2.71
C CYS A 99 3.70 -3.99 -2.11
N ASP A 100 4.55 -4.59 -2.96
CA ASP A 100 5.69 -5.38 -2.49
C ASP A 100 6.62 -4.55 -1.58
N GLY A 101 6.92 -5.08 -0.40
CA GLY A 101 7.81 -4.44 0.58
C GLY A 101 9.30 -4.66 0.28
N ARG A 102 9.64 -5.54 -0.68
CA ARG A 102 11.02 -5.74 -1.12
C ARG A 102 11.54 -4.44 -1.69
N ALA A 103 12.66 -3.95 -1.15
CA ALA A 103 13.35 -2.80 -1.71
C ALA A 103 13.76 -3.15 -3.13
N ASN A 104 13.07 -2.60 -4.12
CA ASN A 104 13.35 -2.84 -5.53
C ASN A 104 14.76 -2.27 -5.85
N PRO A 105 15.83 -3.07 -5.96
CA PRO A 105 17.18 -2.58 -6.17
C PRO A 105 17.41 -2.41 -7.68
N GLY A 106 16.72 -1.45 -8.32
CA GLY A 106 16.77 -1.26 -9.79
C GLY A 106 16.09 -2.41 -10.54
N VAL A 107 15.55 -2.28 -11.76
CA VAL A 107 16.29 -2.01 -13.01
C VAL A 107 17.74 -2.53 -12.99
N ALA A 108 17.96 -3.71 -12.44
CA ALA A 108 19.15 -4.50 -12.70
C ALA A 108 18.72 -5.97 -12.83
N GLY A 109 18.70 -6.45 -14.09
CA GLY A 109 18.88 -7.85 -14.46
C GLY A 109 17.99 -8.89 -13.78
N GLU A 110 17.02 -9.38 -14.54
CA GLU A 110 16.73 -10.82 -14.66
C GLU A 110 17.38 -11.73 -13.61
N ALA A 111 16.59 -12.18 -12.64
CA ALA A 111 16.85 -13.42 -11.94
C ALA A 111 15.51 -14.10 -11.66
N ALA A 112 15.19 -15.03 -12.56
CA ALA A 112 14.20 -16.05 -12.33
C ALA A 112 14.39 -16.72 -10.97
N SER A 113 13.29 -16.98 -10.28
CA SER A 113 13.20 -18.11 -9.36
C SER A 113 11.77 -18.59 -9.34
N THR A 114 11.53 -19.50 -10.28
CA THR A 114 10.55 -20.58 -10.26
C THR A 114 10.36 -21.09 -8.83
N THR A 115 9.15 -20.93 -8.28
CA THR A 115 8.71 -21.79 -7.17
C THR A 115 7.75 -22.80 -7.77
N ALA A 116 8.23 -24.03 -7.83
CA ALA A 116 7.51 -25.20 -8.28
C ALA A 116 6.17 -25.36 -7.54
N LEU A 117 5.10 -25.54 -8.31
CA LEU A 117 3.89 -26.21 -7.84
C LEU A 117 4.26 -27.68 -7.59
N THR A 118 4.44 -28.08 -6.34
CA THR A 118 4.48 -29.50 -6.00
C THR A 118 3.08 -30.06 -6.14
N SER A 119 2.80 -30.66 -7.29
CA SER A 119 1.69 -31.60 -7.44
C SER A 119 2.06 -32.87 -6.68
N SER A 120 1.43 -33.10 -5.54
CA SER A 120 1.48 -34.39 -4.86
C SER A 120 0.55 -35.36 -5.58
N GLY A 121 1.11 -36.18 -6.47
CA GLY A 121 0.49 -37.37 -7.02
C GLY A 121 1.37 -38.59 -6.75
N GLY A 122 0.74 -39.67 -6.26
CA GLY A 122 1.30 -41.02 -6.09
C GLY A 122 1.90 -41.28 -4.70
N ASP A 123 1.64 -42.39 -3.99
CA ASP A 123 1.06 -43.65 -4.45
C ASP A 123 0.77 -44.63 -3.28
N SER A 124 -0.10 -45.61 -3.57
CA SER A 124 -0.15 -47.00 -3.03
C SER A 124 -0.73 -47.31 -1.63
N PHE A 125 -2.00 -47.75 -1.56
CA PHE A 125 -2.42 -49.16 -1.49
C PHE A 125 -3.91 -49.30 -1.83
#